data_AF-A0A8J8JBZ7-F1
#
_entry.id   AF-A0A8J8JBZ7-F1
#
_cell.length_a   1.000
_cell.length_b   1.000
_cell.length_c   1.000
_cell.angle_alpha   90.00
_cell.angle_beta   90.00
_cell.angle_gamma   90.00
#
_symmetry.space_group_name_H-M   'P 1'
#
loop_
_entity.id
_entity.type
_entity.pdbx_description
1 polymer ?
#
loop_
_entity_poly.entity_id
_entity_poly.type
_entity_poly.pdbx_seq_one_letter_code
_entity_poly.pdbx_strand_id
1 'polypeptide(L)'
;MKLIIKPNKGFGKIEVEINEELWGEIERLGERYGVSPERVIEIALAGEFKEPKGDLGELERKVRELEEKTWELEKEYAPLRFKAYGLSEDNKILAIELSGLIAENSQLKRFLRMKPERNVELRKLISYYLQG
;
A
#
# COMPACT_ATOMS: atom_id res chain seq x y z
N MET A 1 35.77 -3.24 18.97
CA MET A 1 35.59 -2.21 17.92
C MET A 1 35.86 -0.82 18.49
N LYS A 2 36.35 0.12 17.66
CA LYS A 2 36.77 1.47 18.11
C LYS A 2 35.73 2.52 17.70
N LEU A 3 35.05 3.12 18.67
CA LEU A 3 34.13 4.23 18.45
C LEU A 3 34.88 5.56 18.61
N ILE A 4 34.74 6.44 17.63
CA ILE A 4 35.35 7.78 17.67
C ILE A 4 34.23 8.82 17.72
N ILE A 5 34.00 9.40 18.89
CA ILE A 5 33.02 10.48 19.08
C ILE A 5 33.74 11.82 18.92
N LYS A 6 33.30 12.64 17.96
CA LYS A 6 33.80 14.00 17.74
C LYS A 6 32.77 15.02 18.26
N PRO A 7 33.04 15.73 19.37
CA PRO A 7 32.13 16.77 19.85
C PRO A 7 32.17 18.02 18.96
N ASN A 8 31.05 18.73 18.88
CA ASN A 8 30.91 19.97 18.10
C ASN A 8 31.56 21.21 18.77
N LYS A 9 31.79 21.20 20.08
CA LYS A 9 32.54 22.24 20.84
C LYS A 9 33.22 21.64 22.07
N GLY A 10 34.54 21.84 22.18
CA GLY A 10 35.35 21.49 23.36
C GLY A 10 35.52 19.98 23.62
N PHE A 11 36.72 19.63 24.11
CA PHE A 11 37.30 18.28 24.25
C PHE A 11 37.67 17.58 22.92
N GLY A 12 38.91 17.08 22.87
CA GLY A 12 39.45 16.34 21.73
C GLY A 12 38.68 15.04 21.47
N LYS A 13 38.93 14.44 20.30
CA LYS A 13 38.33 13.17 19.87
C LYS A 13 38.30 12.17 21.04
N ILE A 14 37.11 11.68 21.40
CA ILE A 14 36.96 10.63 22.41
C ILE A 14 36.98 9.29 21.67
N GLU A 15 38.03 8.52 21.91
CA GLU A 15 38.17 7.17 21.36
C GLU A 15 37.85 6.17 22.47
N VAL A 16 36.80 5.37 22.26
CA VAL A 16 36.38 4.33 23.21
C VAL A 16 36.46 2.98 22.50
N GLU A 17 37.05 2.01 23.19
CA GLU A 17 37.04 0.63 22.76
C GLU A 17 35.83 -0.08 23.35
N ILE A 18 34.95 -0.57 22.48
CA ILE A 18 33.73 -1.30 22.83
C ILE A 18 33.95 -2.76 22.46
N ASN A 19 33.59 -3.68 23.36
CA ASN A 19 33.69 -5.12 23.06
C ASN A 19 32.74 -5.50 21.90
N GLU A 20 33.03 -6.59 21.20
CA GLU A 20 32.22 -7.02 20.04
C GLU A 20 30.79 -7.40 20.43
N GLU A 21 30.60 -7.94 21.64
CA GLU A 21 29.29 -8.34 22.15
C GLU A 21 28.34 -7.14 22.31
N LEU A 22 28.80 -6.07 22.97
CA LEU A 22 28.02 -4.85 23.15
C LEU A 22 27.81 -4.11 21.83
N TRP A 23 28.79 -4.13 20.93
CA TRP A 23 28.61 -3.57 19.59
C TRP A 23 27.52 -4.31 18.82
N GLY A 24 27.49 -5.65 18.88
CA GLY A 24 26.45 -6.45 18.27
C GLY A 24 25.05 -6.24 18.90
N GLU A 25 24.95 -5.86 20.16
CA GLU A 25 23.69 -5.42 20.75
C GLU A 25 23.24 -4.05 20.22
N ILE A 26 24.17 -3.11 20.09
CA ILE A 26 23.89 -1.77 19.57
C ILE A 26 23.41 -1.84 18.12
N GLU A 27 24.05 -2.66 17.28
CA GLU A 27 23.63 -2.87 15.89
C GLU A 27 22.23 -3.48 15.81
N ARG A 28 21.95 -4.51 16.61
CA ARG A 28 20.60 -5.14 16.66
C ARG A 28 19.51 -4.15 17.08
N LEU A 29 19.81 -3.25 18.02
CA LEU A 29 18.90 -2.17 18.40
C LEU A 29 18.71 -1.16 17.27
N GLY A 30 19.80 -0.80 16.59
CA GLY A 30 19.77 0.09 15.43
C GLY A 30 18.87 -0.44 14.31
N GLU A 31 19.04 -1.72 13.95
CA GLU A 31 18.21 -2.39 12.94
C GLU A 31 16.73 -2.45 13.36
N ARG A 32 16.47 -2.84 14.61
CA ARG A 32 15.10 -2.97 15.12
C ARG A 32 14.31 -1.66 15.06
N TYR A 33 14.97 -0.55 15.36
CA TYR A 33 14.32 0.77 15.47
C TYR A 33 14.62 1.70 14.29
N GLY A 34 15.35 1.24 13.28
CA GLY A 34 15.68 2.03 12.08
C GLY A 34 16.56 3.25 12.37
N VAL A 35 17.47 3.14 13.35
CA VAL A 35 18.37 4.22 13.77
C VAL A 35 19.83 3.78 13.68
N SER A 36 20.76 4.71 13.48
CA SER A 36 22.18 4.35 13.38
C SER A 36 22.75 3.93 14.75
N PRO A 37 23.77 3.06 14.79
CA PRO A 37 24.47 2.68 16.02
C PRO A 37 24.92 3.89 16.86
N GLU A 38 25.41 4.95 16.21
CA GLU A 38 25.83 6.18 16.88
C GLU A 38 24.66 6.88 17.58
N ARG A 39 23.47 6.86 16.95
CA ARG A 39 22.26 7.44 17.53
C ARG A 39 21.76 6.63 18.72
N VAL A 40 21.88 5.30 18.68
CA VAL A 40 21.58 4.43 19.82
C VAL A 40 22.47 4.79 21.01
N ILE A 41 23.77 4.95 20.76
CA ILE A 41 24.75 5.33 21.79
C ILE A 41 24.48 6.72 22.34
N GLU A 42 24.17 7.69 21.47
CA GLU A 42 23.82 9.05 21.86
C GLU A 42 22.59 9.07 22.78
N ILE A 43 21.52 8.35 22.43
CA ILE A 43 20.30 8.25 23.25
C ILE A 43 20.61 7.58 24.60
N ALA A 44 21.41 6.50 24.58
CA ALA A 44 21.79 5.79 25.80
C ALA A 44 22.62 6.67 26.74
N LEU A 45 23.54 7.49 26.21
CA LEU A 45 24.36 8.42 26.99
C LEU A 45 23.59 9.66 27.46
N ALA A 46 22.68 10.18 26.64
CA ALA A 46 21.86 11.34 26.97
C ALA A 46 20.80 11.01 28.02
N GLY A 47 20.46 9.73 28.22
CA GLY A 47 19.41 9.31 29.14
C GLY A 47 18.02 9.78 28.72
N GLU A 48 17.84 10.20 27.47
CA GLU A 48 16.56 10.68 26.91
C GLU A 48 15.63 9.52 26.56
N PHE A 49 15.42 8.59 27.51
CA PHE A 49 14.40 7.57 27.37
C PHE A 49 13.05 8.23 27.68
N LYS A 50 12.21 8.41 26.65
CA LYS A 50 10.81 8.75 26.88
C LYS A 50 10.17 7.58 27.61
N GLU A 51 9.70 7.81 28.84
CA GLU A 51 8.83 6.85 29.49
C GLU A 51 7.57 6.66 28.63
N PRO A 52 7.23 5.41 28.27
CA PRO A 52 6.04 5.15 27.49
C PRO A 52 4.82 5.63 28.26
N LYS A 53 4.03 6.52 27.65
CA LYS A 53 2.74 6.92 28.21
C LYS A 53 1.73 5.81 27.94
N GLY A 54 1.43 5.01 28.96
CA GLY A 54 0.40 3.97 28.93
C GLY A 54 0.95 2.55 28.90
N ASP A 55 0.03 1.57 28.85
CA ASP A 55 0.37 0.16 28.79
C ASP A 55 0.77 -0.24 27.36
N LEU A 56 2.08 -0.25 27.12
CA LEU A 56 2.68 -0.63 25.84
C LEU A 56 2.25 -2.05 25.42
N GLY A 57 2.12 -2.97 26.39
CA GLY A 57 1.72 -4.36 26.11
C GLY A 57 0.27 -4.46 25.65
N GLU A 58 -0.63 -3.65 26.24
CA GLU A 58 -2.03 -3.57 25.77
C GLU A 58 -2.11 -3.01 24.35
N LEU A 59 -1.31 -1.98 24.04
CA LEU A 59 -1.25 -1.38 22.71
C LEU A 59 -0.73 -2.36 21.66
N GLU A 60 0.37 -3.06 21.93
CA GLU A 60 0.93 -4.06 21.03
C GLU A 60 -0.07 -5.19 20.75
N ARG A 61 -0.81 -5.64 21.77
CA ARG A 61 -1.86 -6.64 21.61
C ARG A 61 -3.00 -6.16 20.73
N LYS A 62 -3.46 -4.91 20.91
CA LYS A 62 -4.51 -4.31 20.08
C LYS A 62 -4.08 -4.17 18.62
N VAL A 63 -2.81 -3.80 18.38
CA VAL A 63 -2.24 -3.74 17.03
C VAL A 63 -2.28 -5.11 16.38
N ARG A 64 -1.84 -6.17 17.07
CA ARG A 64 -1.90 -7.54 16.53
C ARG A 64 -3.33 -8.00 16.20
N GLU A 65 -4.30 -7.75 17.08
CA GLU A 65 -5.71 -8.05 16.81
C GLU A 65 -6.24 -7.31 15.56
N LEU A 66 -5.82 -6.05 15.37
CA LEU A 66 -6.23 -5.27 14.20
C LEU A 66 -5.58 -5.78 12.90
N GLU A 67 -4.31 -6.19 12.96
CA GLU A 67 -3.61 -6.79 11.82
C GLU A 67 -4.30 -8.09 11.39
N GLU A 68 -4.65 -8.96 12.35
CA GLU A 68 -5.37 -10.22 12.09
C GLU A 68 -6.74 -9.96 11.44
N LYS A 69 -7.54 -9.04 11.98
CA LYS A 69 -8.85 -8.70 11.41
C LYS A 69 -8.74 -8.10 10.01
N THR A 70 -7.72 -7.28 9.77
CA THR A 70 -7.48 -6.69 8.45
C THR A 70 -7.13 -7.78 7.44
N TRP A 71 -6.33 -8.76 7.85
CA TRP A 71 -5.98 -9.90 7.02
C TRP A 71 -7.18 -10.78 6.65
N GLU A 72 -8.05 -11.05 7.63
CA GLU A 72 -9.30 -11.78 7.39
C GLU A 72 -10.21 -11.05 6.40
N LEU A 73 -10.39 -9.74 6.58
CA LEU A 73 -11.18 -8.90 5.67
C LEU A 73 -10.60 -8.88 4.25
N GLU A 74 -9.28 -8.75 4.09
CA GLU A 74 -8.65 -8.81 2.77
C GLU A 74 -8.86 -10.18 2.10
N LYS A 75 -8.78 -11.27 2.87
CA LYS A 75 -9.03 -12.61 2.37
C LYS A 75 -10.47 -12.79 1.90
N GLU A 76 -11.45 -12.26 2.62
CA GLU A 76 -12.86 -12.29 2.23
C GLU A 76 -13.17 -11.38 1.04
N TYR A 77 -12.52 -10.21 0.98
CA TYR A 77 -12.77 -9.20 -0.05
C TYR A 77 -12.06 -9.52 -1.38
N ALA A 78 -10.92 -10.20 -1.35
CA ALA A 78 -10.14 -10.48 -2.56
C ALA A 78 -10.93 -11.23 -3.66
N PRO A 79 -11.73 -12.28 -3.37
CA PRO A 79 -12.58 -12.93 -4.36
C PRO A 79 -13.66 -12.01 -4.94
N LEU A 80 -14.25 -11.13 -4.12
CA LEU A 80 -15.24 -10.15 -4.56
C LEU A 80 -14.62 -9.13 -5.51
N ARG A 81 -13.45 -8.59 -5.15
CA ARG A 81 -12.67 -7.68 -6.00
C ARG A 81 -12.33 -8.31 -7.35
N PHE A 82 -11.88 -9.57 -7.35
CA PHE A 82 -11.58 -10.29 -8.58
C PHE A 82 -12.83 -10.50 -9.46
N LYS A 83 -13.95 -10.93 -8.87
CA LYS A 83 -15.22 -11.11 -9.60
C LYS A 83 -15.74 -9.80 -10.16
N ALA A 84 -15.69 -8.71 -9.39
CA ALA A 84 -16.14 -7.40 -9.82
C ALA A 84 -15.31 -6.88 -11.01
N TYR A 85 -13.99 -7.07 -10.95
CA TYR A 85 -13.11 -6.74 -12.07
C TYR A 85 -13.44 -7.55 -13.32
N GLY A 86 -13.58 -8.88 -13.20
CA GLY A 86 -13.94 -9.74 -14.33
C GLY A 86 -15.27 -9.35 -14.97
N LEU A 87 -16.31 -9.14 -14.17
CA LEU A 87 -17.61 -8.67 -14.69
C LEU A 87 -17.51 -7.31 -15.38
N SER A 88 -16.66 -6.41 -14.89
CA SER A 88 -16.45 -5.10 -15.53
C SER A 88 -15.80 -5.25 -16.90
N GLU A 89 -14.78 -6.10 -17.02
CA GLU A 89 -14.11 -6.40 -18.29
C GLU A 89 -15.05 -7.09 -19.28
N ASP A 90 -15.81 -8.09 -18.83
CA ASP A 90 -16.80 -8.79 -19.68
C ASP A 90 -17.86 -7.81 -20.20
N ASN A 91 -18.35 -6.91 -19.34
CA ASN A 91 -19.32 -5.88 -19.74
C ASN A 91 -18.73 -4.88 -20.75
N LYS A 92 -17.43 -4.56 -20.64
CA LYS A 92 -16.73 -3.71 -21.60
C LYS A 92 -16.64 -4.37 -22.96
N ILE A 93 -16.28 -5.66 -23.01
CA ILE A 93 -16.26 -6.45 -24.25
C ILE A 93 -17.65 -6.49 -24.88
N LEU A 94 -18.67 -6.80 -24.09
CA LEU A 94 -20.06 -6.83 -24.58
C LEU A 94 -20.50 -5.48 -25.14
N ALA A 95 -20.10 -4.37 -24.51
CA ALA A 95 -20.41 -3.03 -25.01
C ALA A 95 -19.74 -2.74 -26.37
N ILE A 96 -18.50 -3.22 -26.58
CA ILE A 96 -17.79 -3.12 -27.87
C ILE A 96 -18.55 -3.91 -28.94
N GLU A 97 -18.89 -5.17 -28.66
CA GLU A 97 -19.61 -6.05 -29.59
C GLU A 97 -20.97 -5.47 -29.98
N LEU A 98 -21.75 -5.02 -29.00
CA LEU A 98 -23.06 -4.39 -29.24
C LEU A 98 -22.93 -3.11 -30.07
N SER A 99 -21.88 -2.31 -29.84
CA SER A 99 -21.61 -1.12 -30.64
C SER A 99 -21.39 -1.48 -32.12
N GLY A 100 -20.61 -2.53 -32.38
CA GLY A 100 -20.38 -3.07 -33.73
C GLY A 100 -21.68 -3.55 -34.38
N LEU A 101 -22.43 -4.41 -33.70
CA LEU A 101 -23.71 -4.94 -34.19
C LEU A 101 -24.74 -3.84 -34.48
N ILE A 102 -24.80 -2.80 -33.65
CA ILE A 102 -25.67 -1.64 -33.89
C ILE A 102 -25.25 -0.88 -35.15
N ALA A 103 -23.94 -0.73 -35.39
CA ALA A 103 -23.42 -0.09 -36.58
C ALA A 103 -23.77 -0.88 -37.85
N GLU A 104 -23.53 -2.20 -37.84
CA GLU A 104 -23.87 -3.11 -38.93
C GLU A 104 -25.37 -3.12 -39.22
N ASN A 105 -26.20 -3.25 -38.18
CA ASN A 105 -27.65 -3.22 -38.33
C ASN A 105 -28.13 -1.88 -38.91
N SER A 106 -27.55 -0.77 -38.46
CA SER A 106 -27.86 0.56 -38.99
C SER A 106 -27.49 0.69 -40.46
N GLN A 107 -26.36 0.12 -40.88
CA GLN A 107 -25.95 0.07 -42.30
C GLN A 107 -26.92 -0.78 -43.14
N LEU A 108 -27.29 -1.97 -42.65
CA LEU A 108 -28.26 -2.85 -43.31
C LEU A 108 -29.64 -2.18 -43.46
N LYS A 109 -30.16 -1.56 -42.40
CA LYS A 109 -31.43 -0.83 -42.47
C LYS A 109 -31.39 0.29 -43.52
N ARG A 110 -30.27 1.05 -43.60
CA ARG A 110 -30.10 2.08 -44.65
C ARG A 110 -30.09 1.48 -46.05
N PHE A 111 -29.39 0.36 -46.25
CA PHE A 111 -29.35 -0.36 -47.53
C PHE A 111 -30.76 -0.79 -47.96
N LEU A 112 -31.56 -1.28 -47.03
CA LEU A 112 -32.96 -1.68 -47.24
C LEU A 112 -33.95 -0.49 -47.26
N ARG A 113 -33.46 0.76 -47.22
CA ARG A 113 -34.29 2.00 -47.14
C ARG A 113 -35.23 2.05 -45.92
N MET A 114 -34.89 1.32 -44.86
CA MET A 114 -35.56 1.33 -43.57
C MET A 114 -34.95 2.39 -42.65
N LYS A 115 -35.76 2.92 -41.71
CA LYS A 115 -35.27 3.88 -40.72
C LYS A 115 -34.39 3.16 -39.68
N PRO A 116 -33.16 3.64 -39.43
CA PRO A 116 -32.33 3.11 -38.34
C PRO A 116 -32.97 3.36 -36.98
N GLU A 117 -32.82 2.41 -36.08
CA GLU A 117 -33.36 2.53 -34.73
C GLU A 117 -32.34 3.21 -33.81
N ARG A 118 -32.85 4.11 -32.97
CA ARG A 118 -32.05 4.86 -32.00
C ARG A 118 -32.53 4.53 -30.60
N ASN A 119 -32.17 3.36 -30.11
CA ASN A 119 -32.35 3.04 -28.69
C ASN A 119 -31.34 3.86 -27.86
N VAL A 120 -31.82 4.95 -27.27
CA VAL A 120 -31.00 5.92 -26.52
C VAL A 120 -30.50 5.30 -25.21
N GLU A 121 -31.32 4.49 -24.54
CA GLU A 121 -30.95 3.84 -23.27
C GLU A 121 -29.82 2.83 -23.47
N LEU A 122 -29.92 2.00 -24.51
CA LEU A 122 -28.87 1.05 -24.88
C LEU A 122 -27.56 1.78 -25.20
N ARG A 123 -27.63 2.90 -25.94
CA ARG A 123 -26.44 3.71 -26.24
C ARG A 123 -25.80 4.31 -24.99
N LYS A 124 -26.60 4.77 -24.01
CA LYS A 124 -26.07 5.27 -22.74
C LYS A 124 -25.35 4.17 -21.95
N LEU A 125 -25.92 2.97 -21.89
CA LEU A 125 -25.31 1.81 -21.23
C LEU A 125 -23.99 1.42 -21.90
N ILE A 126 -23.98 1.33 -23.23
CA ILE A 126 -22.75 1.05 -23.99
C ILE A 126 -21.70 2.13 -23.72
N SER A 127 -22.05 3.41 -23.78
CA SER A 127 -21.11 4.50 -23.50
C SER A 127 -20.53 4.45 -22.10
N TYR A 128 -21.33 4.09 -21.09
CA TYR A 128 -20.85 3.95 -19.71
C TYR A 128 -19.70 2.93 -19.60
N TYR A 129 -19.83 1.76 -20.23
CA TYR A 129 -18.80 0.72 -20.17
C TYR A 129 -17.61 0.97 -21.11
N LEU A 130 -17.73 1.86 -22.09
CA LEU A 130 -16.63 2.24 -22.99
C LEU A 130 -15.80 3.43 -22.48
N GLN A 131 -16.33 4.23 -21.55
CA GLN A 131 -15.65 5.40 -20.97
C GLN A 131 -14.79 5.06 -19.73
N GLY A 132 -14.86 3.81 -19.25
CA GLY A 132 -14.01 3.28 -18.19
C GLY A 132 -12.62 2.86 -18.67
#